data_AF-A0ABD0AET3-F1
#
_entry.id   AF-A0ABD0AET3-F1
#
_cell.length_a   1.000
_cell.length_b   1.000
_cell.length_c   1.000
_cell.angle_alpha   90.00
_cell.angle_beta   90.00
_cell.angle_gamma   90.00
#
_symmetry.space_group_name_H-M   'P 1'
#
loop_
_entity.id
_entity.type
_entity.pdbx_description
1 polymer ?
#
loop_
_entity_poly.entity_id
_entity_poly.type
_entity_poly.pdbx_seq_one_letter_code
_entity_poly.pdbx_strand_id
1 'polypeptide(L)'
;MPRVRTCRAVDCKRLASPGHLYCDAHMNQERAYLSRREAYLKSRQGNSKKVKQQQWAYNHIKRYSTPVKAEQNKFYHTKAWTSLREVVLKRDYHLCQYCKQDGKLTQGTVVDHVVPIEYSPSQTRDVDNLATCCRDCHSKKTRWEQFYYGTGQGNQLKTVAKVSDVGSIVKMMHALDGSK
;
A
#
# COMPACT_ATOMS: atom_id res chain seq x y z
N MET A 1 -31.44 -33.13 -7.65
CA MET A 1 -31.86 -32.39 -8.87
C MET A 1 -30.61 -32.00 -9.66
N PRO A 2 -30.48 -32.37 -10.95
CA PRO A 2 -29.35 -31.93 -11.77
C PRO A 2 -29.34 -30.41 -11.83
N ARG A 3 -28.18 -29.76 -11.61
CA ARG A 3 -28.06 -28.31 -11.81
C ARG A 3 -28.08 -28.03 -13.31
N VAL A 4 -29.26 -27.79 -13.85
CA VAL A 4 -29.45 -27.35 -15.23
C VAL A 4 -29.13 -25.86 -15.30
N ARG A 5 -28.29 -25.45 -16.26
CA ARG A 5 -27.93 -24.04 -16.51
C ARG A 5 -28.13 -23.71 -17.98
N THR A 6 -28.42 -22.45 -18.29
CA THR A 6 -28.49 -21.97 -19.67
C THR A 6 -27.09 -21.80 -20.26
N CYS A 7 -27.00 -21.89 -21.59
CA CYS A 7 -25.78 -21.63 -22.34
C CYS A 7 -25.33 -20.18 -22.13
N ARG A 8 -24.02 -19.97 -21.91
CA ARG A 8 -23.43 -18.65 -21.68
C ARG A 8 -23.15 -17.85 -22.95
N ALA A 9 -23.39 -18.41 -24.14
CA ALA A 9 -23.21 -17.70 -25.40
C ALA A 9 -24.19 -16.52 -25.47
N VAL A 10 -23.72 -15.39 -26.00
CA VAL A 10 -24.56 -14.20 -26.23
C VAL A 10 -25.76 -14.60 -27.08
N ASP A 11 -26.96 -14.22 -26.62
CA ASP A 11 -28.26 -14.51 -27.26
C ASP A 11 -28.64 -15.99 -27.41
N CYS A 12 -27.95 -16.93 -26.76
CA CYS A 12 -28.32 -18.35 -26.77
C CYS A 12 -29.22 -18.72 -25.58
N LYS A 13 -30.45 -19.18 -25.86
CA LYS A 13 -31.40 -19.65 -24.84
C LYS A 13 -31.38 -21.16 -24.59
N ARG A 14 -30.51 -21.92 -25.27
CA ARG A 14 -30.41 -23.38 -25.10
C ARG A 14 -29.83 -23.73 -23.73
N LEU A 15 -30.14 -24.92 -23.24
CA LEU A 15 -29.50 -25.48 -22.04
C LEU A 15 -28.05 -25.84 -22.34
N ALA A 16 -27.17 -25.59 -21.38
CA ALA A 16 -25.79 -26.04 -21.47
C ALA A 16 -25.72 -27.55 -21.28
N SER A 17 -24.77 -28.19 -21.97
CA SER A 17 -24.58 -29.63 -21.85
C SER A 17 -24.14 -29.98 -20.42
N PRO A 18 -24.50 -31.15 -19.86
CA PRO A 18 -24.13 -31.51 -18.49
C PRO A 18 -22.62 -31.35 -18.25
N GLY A 19 -22.24 -30.57 -17.24
CA GLY A 19 -20.83 -30.28 -16.94
C GLY A 19 -20.21 -29.12 -17.74
N HIS A 20 -20.84 -28.64 -18.81
CA HIS A 20 -20.35 -27.57 -19.69
C HIS A 20 -21.08 -26.25 -19.47
N LEU A 21 -20.43 -25.10 -19.73
CA LEU A 21 -21.01 -23.76 -19.65
C LEU A 21 -21.77 -23.37 -20.94
N TYR A 22 -21.50 -24.08 -22.02
CA TYR A 22 -22.12 -23.88 -23.33
C TYR A 22 -22.89 -25.14 -23.77
N CYS A 23 -23.83 -24.98 -24.70
CA CYS A 23 -24.53 -26.10 -25.36
C CYS A 23 -23.66 -26.71 -26.46
N ASP A 24 -24.06 -27.86 -27.01
CA ASP A 24 -23.29 -28.57 -28.04
C ASP A 24 -22.97 -27.71 -29.28
N ALA A 25 -23.90 -26.84 -29.70
CA ALA A 25 -23.67 -25.89 -30.80
C ALA A 25 -22.60 -24.82 -30.50
N HIS A 26 -22.24 -24.62 -29.23
CA HIS A 26 -21.31 -23.60 -28.76
C HIS A 26 -20.05 -24.19 -28.08
N MET A 27 -19.73 -25.46 -28.35
CA MET A 27 -18.56 -26.12 -27.75
C MET A 27 -17.21 -25.48 -28.09
N ASN A 28 -17.12 -24.79 -29.24
CA ASN A 28 -15.93 -23.99 -29.56
C ASN A 28 -15.75 -22.81 -28.58
N GLN A 29 -16.83 -22.23 -28.07
CA GLN A 29 -16.77 -21.18 -27.04
C GLN A 29 -16.37 -21.75 -25.67
N GLU A 30 -16.76 -22.99 -25.35
CA GLU A 30 -16.26 -23.71 -24.17
C GLU A 30 -14.75 -23.90 -24.26
N ARG A 31 -14.24 -24.42 -25.38
CA ARG A 31 -12.79 -24.59 -25.62
C ARG A 31 -12.04 -23.26 -25.51
N ALA A 32 -12.58 -22.20 -26.12
CA ALA A 32 -12.01 -20.85 -26.02
C ALA A 32 -12.03 -20.30 -24.59
N TYR A 33 -13.10 -20.52 -23.83
CA TYR A 33 -13.19 -20.12 -22.43
C TYR A 33 -12.18 -20.87 -21.55
N LEU A 34 -12.11 -22.19 -21.69
CA LEU A 34 -11.20 -23.03 -20.90
C LEU A 34 -9.73 -22.69 -21.19
N SER A 35 -9.37 -22.47 -22.46
CA SER A 35 -8.00 -22.04 -22.83
C SER A 35 -7.63 -20.68 -22.22
N ARG A 36 -8.51 -19.67 -22.29
CA ARG A 36 -8.32 -18.36 -21.64
C ARG A 36 -8.20 -18.49 -20.12
N ARG A 37 -9.02 -19.33 -19.50
CA ARG A 37 -9.00 -19.61 -18.06
C ARG A 37 -7.70 -20.29 -17.64
N GLU A 38 -7.22 -21.27 -18.40
CA GLU A 38 -5.95 -21.96 -18.15
C GLU A 38 -4.77 -20.98 -18.26
N ALA A 39 -4.76 -20.12 -19.28
CA ALA A 39 -3.76 -19.07 -19.43
C ALA A 39 -3.74 -18.09 -18.23
N TYR A 40 -4.91 -17.65 -17.77
CA TYR A 40 -5.03 -16.82 -16.55
C TYR A 40 -4.51 -17.53 -15.29
N LEU A 41 -4.85 -18.81 -15.11
CA LEU A 41 -4.38 -19.58 -13.95
C LEU A 41 -2.86 -19.78 -13.97
N LYS A 42 -2.28 -20.08 -15.14
CA LYS A 42 -0.82 -20.21 -15.32
C LYS A 42 -0.09 -18.88 -15.02
N SER A 43 -0.58 -17.76 -15.55
CA SER A 43 0.02 -16.44 -15.29
C SER A 43 -0.06 -16.06 -13.80
N ARG A 44 -1.19 -16.35 -13.15
CA ARG A 44 -1.37 -16.12 -11.71
C ARG A 44 -0.47 -17.01 -10.85
N GLN A 45 -0.30 -18.29 -11.20
CA GLN A 45 0.52 -19.23 -10.41
C GLN A 45 2.02 -18.87 -10.48
N GLY A 46 2.53 -18.49 -11.66
CA GLY A 46 3.91 -18.02 -11.83
C GLY A 46 4.17 -16.69 -11.11
N ASN A 47 3.24 -15.74 -11.21
CA ASN A 47 3.33 -14.45 -10.52
C ASN A 47 3.25 -14.60 -8.99
N SER A 48 2.41 -15.53 -8.50
CA SER A 48 2.26 -15.80 -7.06
C SER A 48 3.56 -16.28 -6.40
N LYS A 49 4.32 -17.20 -7.03
CA LYS A 49 5.60 -17.68 -6.47
C LYS A 49 6.65 -16.57 -6.39
N LYS A 50 6.81 -15.78 -7.46
CA LYS A 50 7.76 -14.66 -7.52
C LYS A 50 7.41 -13.57 -6.49
N VAL A 51 6.14 -13.18 -6.42
CA VAL A 51 5.66 -12.19 -5.44
C VAL A 51 5.88 -12.69 -4.00
N LYS A 52 5.61 -13.96 -3.72
CA LYS A 52 5.88 -14.55 -2.40
C LYS A 52 7.37 -14.49 -2.03
N GLN A 53 8.26 -14.84 -2.97
CA GLN A 53 9.71 -14.77 -2.75
C GLN A 53 10.17 -13.34 -2.48
N GLN A 54 9.70 -12.36 -3.27
CA GLN A 54 9.99 -10.95 -3.06
C GLN A 54 9.50 -10.43 -1.71
N GLN A 55 8.27 -10.81 -1.33
CA GLN A 55 7.69 -10.45 -0.04
C GLN A 55 8.49 -11.05 1.13
N TRP A 56 8.93 -12.31 1.00
CA TRP A 56 9.78 -12.96 1.99
C TRP A 56 11.12 -12.24 2.12
N ALA A 57 11.79 -11.93 1.01
CA ALA A 57 13.06 -11.19 1.02
C ALA A 57 12.89 -9.80 1.65
N TYR A 58 11.77 -9.11 1.38
CA TYR A 58 11.50 -7.83 2.03
C TYR A 58 11.31 -7.98 3.54
N ASN A 59 10.45 -8.92 3.96
CA ASN A 59 10.10 -9.12 5.38
C ASN A 59 11.28 -9.64 6.21
N HIS A 60 12.10 -10.55 5.68
CA HIS A 60 13.16 -11.22 6.45
C HIS A 60 14.57 -10.67 6.19
N ILE A 61 14.83 -10.06 5.03
CA ILE A 61 16.16 -9.54 4.71
C ILE A 61 16.17 -8.02 4.80
N LYS A 62 15.31 -7.31 4.03
CA LYS A 62 15.37 -5.85 3.96
C LYS A 62 15.01 -5.15 5.28
N ARG A 63 14.01 -5.65 6.01
CA ARG A 63 13.64 -5.08 7.33
C ARG A 63 14.70 -5.28 8.41
N TYR A 64 15.48 -6.35 8.30
CA TYR A 64 16.52 -6.71 9.25
C TYR A 64 17.93 -6.41 8.73
N SER A 65 18.06 -5.60 7.67
CA SER A 65 19.34 -5.39 6.99
C SER A 65 20.37 -4.64 7.81
N THR A 66 19.94 -3.88 8.82
CA THR A 66 20.81 -3.11 9.73
C THR A 66 20.22 -3.16 11.15
N PRO A 67 21.04 -3.06 12.21
CA PRO A 67 20.55 -3.04 13.58
C PRO A 67 19.51 -1.94 13.83
N VAL A 68 19.72 -0.75 13.25
CA VAL A 68 18.79 0.39 13.37
C VAL A 68 17.42 0.06 12.79
N LYS A 69 17.36 -0.51 11.57
CA LYS A 69 16.08 -0.92 10.95
C LYS A 69 15.40 -2.06 11.70
N ALA A 70 16.17 -3.00 12.23
CA ALA A 70 15.63 -4.08 13.04
C ALA A 70 14.95 -3.54 14.31
N GLU A 71 15.59 -2.57 14.99
CA GLU A 71 15.02 -1.91 16.19
C GLU A 71 13.80 -1.05 15.84
N GLN A 72 13.83 -0.31 14.73
CA GLN A 72 12.65 0.41 14.23
C GLN A 72 11.49 -0.54 13.93
N ASN A 73 11.74 -1.66 13.25
CA ASN A 73 10.71 -2.66 12.97
C ASN A 73 10.13 -3.25 14.27
N LYS A 74 10.99 -3.53 15.26
CA LYS A 74 10.58 -4.00 16.59
C LYS A 74 9.69 -2.97 17.29
N PHE A 75 10.01 -1.68 17.23
CA PHE A 75 9.19 -0.61 17.79
C PHE A 75 7.75 -0.62 17.26
N TYR A 76 7.57 -0.78 15.94
CA TYR A 76 6.24 -0.86 15.32
C TYR A 76 5.41 -2.08 15.75
N HIS A 77 6.04 -3.12 16.32
CA HIS A 77 5.36 -4.29 16.88
C HIS A 77 5.09 -4.17 18.39
N THR A 78 5.48 -3.07 19.04
CA THR A 78 5.24 -2.87 20.47
C THR A 78 3.81 -2.44 20.77
N LYS A 79 3.31 -2.78 21.97
CA LYS A 79 2.01 -2.29 22.47
C LYS A 79 1.96 -0.76 22.54
N ALA A 80 3.06 -0.12 22.91
CA ALA A 80 3.16 1.33 22.98
C ALA A 80 2.83 1.98 21.63
N TRP A 81 3.37 1.45 20.53
CA TRP A 81 3.03 1.95 19.19
C TRP A 81 1.57 1.69 18.82
N THR A 82 1.04 0.49 19.08
CA THR A 82 -0.37 0.18 18.78
C THR A 82 -1.32 1.14 19.52
N SER A 83 -1.08 1.41 20.80
CA SER A 83 -1.87 2.36 21.57
C SER A 83 -1.74 3.80 21.05
N LEU A 84 -0.52 4.26 20.77
CA LEU A 84 -0.29 5.59 20.19
C LEU A 84 -0.98 5.75 18.84
N ARG A 85 -0.90 4.73 17.97
CA ARG A 85 -1.55 4.71 16.67
C ARG A 85 -3.06 4.88 16.80
N GLU A 86 -3.70 4.20 17.73
CA GLU A 86 -5.15 4.34 17.95
C GLU A 86 -5.52 5.74 18.44
N VAL A 87 -4.74 6.33 19.35
CA VAL A 87 -4.96 7.70 19.84
C VAL A 87 -4.87 8.70 18.69
N VAL A 88 -3.84 8.61 17.86
CA VAL A 88 -3.64 9.52 16.72
C VAL A 88 -4.75 9.37 15.68
N LEU A 89 -5.13 8.14 15.34
CA LEU A 89 -6.24 7.92 14.40
C LEU A 89 -7.56 8.48 14.90
N LYS A 90 -7.85 8.35 16.20
CA LYS A 90 -9.05 8.92 16.82
C LYS A 90 -9.00 10.46 16.84
N ARG A 91 -7.88 11.04 17.24
CA ARG A 91 -7.64 12.51 17.23
C ARG A 91 -7.90 13.10 15.85
N ASP A 92 -7.44 12.40 14.82
CA ASP A 92 -7.50 12.84 13.43
C ASP A 92 -8.80 12.42 12.72
N TYR A 93 -9.76 11.81 13.42
CA TYR A 93 -11.01 11.27 12.87
C TYR A 93 -10.80 10.30 11.70
N HIS A 94 -9.69 9.56 11.69
CA HIS A 94 -9.27 8.71 10.58
C HIS A 94 -9.16 9.46 9.24
N LEU A 95 -8.89 10.77 9.26
CA LEU A 95 -8.71 11.60 8.07
C LEU A 95 -7.24 11.94 7.86
N CYS A 96 -6.83 11.96 6.59
CA CYS A 96 -5.49 12.35 6.19
C CYS A 96 -5.23 13.84 6.50
N GLN A 97 -4.29 14.11 7.40
CA GLN A 97 -3.95 15.48 7.81
C GLN A 97 -3.25 16.27 6.71
N TYR A 98 -2.55 15.59 5.79
CA TYR A 98 -1.93 16.23 4.62
C TYR A 98 -2.99 16.67 3.60
N CYS A 99 -3.95 15.80 3.27
CA CYS A 99 -5.07 16.16 2.37
C CYS A 99 -5.91 17.30 2.95
N LYS A 100 -6.07 17.35 4.28
CA LYS A 100 -6.80 18.41 4.96
C LYS A 100 -6.19 19.80 4.71
N GLN A 101 -4.86 19.91 4.58
CA GLN A 101 -4.20 21.17 4.22
C GLN A 101 -4.56 21.65 2.80
N ASP A 102 -4.87 20.72 1.91
CA ASP A 102 -5.38 20.99 0.55
C ASP A 102 -6.92 21.15 0.51
N GLY A 103 -7.59 21.20 1.66
CA GLY A 103 -9.06 21.26 1.75
C GLY A 103 -9.77 19.95 1.35
N LYS A 104 -9.07 18.81 1.31
CA LYS A 104 -9.62 17.51 0.91
C LYS A 104 -9.84 16.59 2.09
N LEU A 105 -11.00 15.93 2.13
CA LEU A 105 -11.32 14.91 3.13
C LEU A 105 -11.07 13.51 2.55
N THR A 106 -9.92 12.93 2.91
CA THR A 106 -9.51 11.60 2.46
C THR A 106 -9.33 10.69 3.67
N GLN A 107 -9.82 9.46 3.61
CA GLN A 107 -9.58 8.48 4.67
C GLN A 107 -8.07 8.18 4.80
N GLY A 108 -7.55 8.28 6.01
CA GLY A 108 -6.18 7.88 6.35
C GLY A 108 -6.17 6.53 7.06
N THR A 109 -5.27 5.65 6.65
CA THR A 109 -5.12 4.29 7.20
C THR A 109 -3.76 4.07 7.88
N VAL A 110 -2.83 5.00 7.66
CA VAL A 110 -1.46 4.94 8.17
C VAL A 110 -1.26 6.10 9.15
N VAL A 111 -0.54 5.85 10.23
CA VAL A 111 0.00 6.91 11.10
C VAL A 111 1.47 7.06 10.76
N ASP A 112 1.85 8.27 10.39
CA ASP A 112 3.16 8.62 9.87
C ASP A 112 3.85 9.61 10.81
N HIS A 113 5.18 9.54 10.88
CA HIS A 113 5.99 10.47 11.67
C HIS A 113 6.24 11.74 10.85
N VAL A 114 5.77 12.90 11.31
CA VAL A 114 5.90 14.18 10.60
C VAL A 114 7.38 14.50 10.34
N VAL A 115 8.22 14.39 11.36
CA VAL A 115 9.68 14.31 11.26
C VAL A 115 10.10 12.84 11.34
N PRO A 116 10.80 12.31 10.32
CA PRO A 116 11.12 10.88 10.25
C PRO A 116 12.02 10.42 11.40
N ILE A 117 11.80 9.18 11.87
CA ILE A 117 12.55 8.56 12.99
C ILE A 117 14.06 8.58 12.74
N GLU A 118 14.50 8.36 11.50
CA GLU A 118 15.92 8.38 11.13
C GLU A 118 16.58 9.74 11.43
N TYR A 119 15.81 10.83 11.42
CA TYR A 119 16.29 12.19 11.65
C TYR A 119 16.08 12.68 13.09
N SER A 120 15.00 12.24 13.75
CA SER A 120 14.69 12.63 15.13
C SER A 120 14.25 11.43 15.99
N PRO A 121 15.18 10.54 16.40
CA PRO A 121 14.84 9.35 17.18
C PRO A 121 14.15 9.65 18.53
N SER A 122 14.44 10.80 19.14
CA SER A 122 13.83 11.23 20.41
C SER A 122 12.33 11.50 20.30
N GLN A 123 11.83 11.85 19.12
CA GLN A 123 10.41 12.18 18.86
C GLN A 123 9.60 10.98 18.34
N THR A 124 10.12 9.77 18.48
CA THR A 124 9.47 8.55 17.96
C THR A 124 8.11 8.26 18.60
N ARG A 125 7.93 8.67 19.87
CA ARG A 125 6.69 8.46 20.66
C ARG A 125 5.89 9.75 20.91
N ASP A 126 6.33 10.85 20.33
CA ASP A 126 5.70 12.15 20.49
C ASP A 126 4.43 12.22 19.64
N VAL A 127 3.27 12.42 20.28
CA VAL A 127 1.96 12.46 19.62
C VAL A 127 1.87 13.63 18.63
N ASP A 128 2.55 14.74 18.92
CA ASP A 128 2.55 15.92 18.06
C ASP A 128 3.42 15.73 16.81
N ASN A 129 4.36 14.78 16.86
CA ASN A 129 5.14 14.34 15.72
C ASN A 129 4.44 13.24 14.89
N LEU A 130 3.19 12.89 15.19
CA LEU A 130 2.43 11.86 14.47
C LEU A 130 1.24 12.46 13.75
N ALA A 131 1.01 12.03 12.51
CA ALA A 131 -0.13 12.45 11.71
C ALA A 131 -0.76 11.27 10.95
N THR A 132 -2.09 11.26 10.89
CA THR A 132 -2.83 10.30 10.06
C THR A 132 -2.68 10.66 8.59
N CYS A 133 -2.40 9.66 7.76
CA CYS A 133 -2.02 9.82 6.37
C CYS A 133 -2.69 8.77 5.46
N CYS A 134 -3.04 9.17 4.24
CA CYS A 134 -3.44 8.25 3.18
C CYS A 134 -2.19 7.68 2.47
N ARG A 135 -2.35 6.59 1.71
CA ARG A 135 -1.24 5.94 1.01
C ARG A 135 -0.51 6.86 0.02
N ASP A 136 -1.25 7.74 -0.65
CA ASP A 136 -0.70 8.63 -1.67
C ASP A 136 0.14 9.75 -1.05
N CYS A 137 -0.39 10.44 -0.03
CA CYS A 137 0.36 11.43 0.73
C CYS A 137 1.58 10.82 1.41
N HIS A 138 1.48 9.60 1.95
CA HIS A 138 2.60 8.90 2.56
C HIS A 138 3.71 8.66 1.53
N SER A 139 3.36 8.19 0.33
CA SER A 139 4.35 7.94 -0.75
C SER A 139 5.04 9.22 -1.21
N LYS A 140 4.28 10.31 -1.35
CA LYS A 140 4.81 11.64 -1.70
C LYS A 140 5.72 12.19 -0.61
N LYS A 141 5.33 12.06 0.67
CA LYS A 141 6.13 12.48 1.80
C LYS A 141 7.43 11.69 1.89
N THR A 142 7.39 10.36 1.75
CA THR A 142 8.62 9.53 1.71
C THR A 142 9.60 10.01 0.63
N ARG A 143 9.12 10.36 -0.56
CA ARG A 143 9.97 10.92 -1.62
C ARG A 143 10.57 12.27 -1.21
N TRP A 144 9.75 13.16 -0.64
CA TRP A 144 10.21 14.45 -0.14
C TRP A 144 11.23 14.30 0.98
N GLU A 145 11.05 13.38 1.93
CA GLU A 145 12.00 13.13 3.02
C GLU A 145 13.34 12.61 2.51
N GLN A 146 13.33 11.70 1.53
CA GLN A 146 14.55 11.23 0.87
C GLN A 146 15.30 12.39 0.22
N PHE A 147 14.58 13.34 -0.38
CA PHE A 147 15.17 14.52 -1.00
C PHE A 147 15.70 15.52 0.04
N TYR A 148 14.89 15.87 1.03
CA TYR A 148 15.16 16.94 2.00
C TYR A 148 16.09 16.50 3.13
N TYR A 149 15.76 15.40 3.82
CA TYR A 149 16.53 14.86 4.95
C TYR A 149 17.60 13.84 4.52
N GLY A 150 17.53 13.29 3.30
CA GLY A 150 18.45 12.22 2.89
C GLY A 150 18.15 10.88 3.57
N THR A 151 16.90 10.64 3.98
CA THR A 151 16.50 9.38 4.63
C THR A 151 16.45 8.22 3.63
N GLY A 152 16.38 6.98 4.13
CA GLY A 152 16.18 5.79 3.32
C GLY A 152 17.47 5.03 2.97
N GLN A 153 17.30 3.82 2.40
CA GLN A 153 18.42 2.90 2.21
C GLN A 153 19.37 3.39 1.11
N GLY A 154 20.65 3.54 1.46
CA GLY A 154 21.71 3.96 0.53
C GLY A 154 21.87 5.47 0.42
N ASN A 155 21.03 6.25 1.12
CA ASN A 155 21.17 7.70 1.22
C ASN A 155 22.00 8.07 2.46
N GLN A 156 22.56 9.29 2.44
CA GLN A 156 23.24 9.90 3.58
C GLN A 156 22.35 10.99 4.16
N LEU A 157 22.18 10.97 5.49
CA LEU A 157 21.38 11.97 6.19
C LEU A 157 22.01 13.36 6.02
N LYS A 158 21.19 14.32 5.60
CA LYS A 158 21.57 15.72 5.39
C LYS A 158 21.33 16.52 6.65
N THR A 159 22.22 17.46 6.96
CA THR A 159 22.04 18.38 8.09
C THR A 159 21.15 19.55 7.69
N VAL A 160 19.85 19.40 7.86
CA VAL A 160 18.82 20.40 7.50
C VAL A 160 17.92 20.76 8.68
N ALA A 161 17.19 21.88 8.59
CA ALA A 161 16.24 22.24 9.64
C ALA A 161 15.11 21.19 9.75
N LYS A 162 14.62 20.93 10.97
CA LYS A 162 13.45 20.07 11.15
C LYS A 162 12.20 20.84 10.76
N VAL A 163 11.38 20.24 9.90
CA VAL A 163 10.06 20.77 9.53
C VAL A 163 9.01 19.93 10.23
N SER A 164 8.35 20.51 11.25
CA SER A 164 7.28 19.88 12.03
C SER A 164 5.87 20.35 11.63
N ASP A 165 5.75 21.46 10.89
CA ASP A 165 4.46 21.96 10.42
C ASP A 165 3.99 21.19 9.18
N VAL A 166 2.82 20.55 9.30
CA VAL A 166 2.23 19.73 8.23
C VAL A 166 1.91 20.60 7.01
N GLY A 167 1.46 21.84 7.19
CA GLY A 167 1.15 22.75 6.07
C GLY A 167 2.39 23.09 5.23
N SER A 168 3.51 23.37 5.89
CA SER A 168 4.80 23.62 5.25
C SER A 168 5.30 22.39 4.48
N ILE A 169 5.16 21.20 5.07
CA ILE A 169 5.53 19.94 4.39
C ILE A 169 4.69 19.74 3.12
N VAL A 170 3.38 19.97 3.18
CA VAL A 170 2.49 19.85 2.00
C VAL A 170 2.92 20.79 0.87
N LYS A 171 3.25 22.05 1.19
CA LYS A 171 3.78 23.01 0.20
C LYS A 171 5.09 22.51 -0.43
N MET A 172 6.01 21.98 0.37
CA MET A 172 7.28 21.44 -0.13
C MET A 172 7.09 20.15 -0.95
N MET A 173 6.13 19.29 -0.58
CA MET A 173 5.76 18.10 -1.36
C MET A 173 5.23 18.49 -2.74
N HIS A 174 4.36 19.49 -2.82
CA HIS A 174 3.82 19.98 -4.10
C HIS A 174 4.90 20.62 -4.96
N ALA A 175 5.81 21.40 -4.37
CA ALA A 175 6.93 22.00 -5.11
C ALA A 175 7.83 20.94 -5.77
N LEU A 176 8.07 19.82 -5.08
CA LEU A 176 8.84 18.69 -5.62
C LEU A 176 8.09 17.94 -6.73
N ASP A 177 6.78 17.73 -6.58
CA ASP A 177 5.96 17.03 -7.58
C ASP A 177 5.70 17.88 -8.84
N GLY A 178 5.61 19.21 -8.71
CA GLY A 178 5.38 20.15 -9.81
C GLY A 178 6.64 20.55 -10.60
N SER A 179 7.82 20.13 -10.17
CA SER A 179 9.10 20.36 -10.88
C SER A 179 9.38 19.32 -11.98
N LYS A 180 8.33 18.67 -12.52
CA LYS A 180 8.41 17.64 -13.56
C LYS A 180 7.59 18.00 -14.78
#